data_AF-A0AA43DIZ0-F1
#
_entry.id   AF-A0AA43DIZ0-F1
#
_cell.length_a   1.000
_cell.length_b   1.000
_cell.length_c   1.000
_cell.angle_alpha   90.00
_cell.angle_beta   90.00
_cell.angle_gamma   90.00
#
_symmetry.space_group_name_H-M   'P 1'
#
loop_
_entity.id
_entity.type
_entity.pdbx_description
1 polymer ?
#
loop_
_entity_poly.entity_id
_entity_poly.type
_entity_poly.pdbx_seq_one_letter_code
_entity_poly.pdbx_strand_id
1 'polypeptide(L)'
;MRFDPALAAQEAFHQAEAELGPDWDTAVELEGTFSSNAGRTAREAYEGLLALAQRYPNAHSFQAFCIYITWQQVTEETIAQHFETGVKLCEAYLVKREARTERDVEQVEELYGSFRAGLGLEEQDELQLEYKRDTPKGGD
;
A
#
# COMPACT_ATOMS: atom_id res chain seq x y z
N MET A 1 -13.67 -2.59 0.77
CA MET A 1 -13.17 -1.51 -0.10
C MET A 1 -14.27 -0.50 -0.35
N ARG A 2 -14.15 0.72 0.19
CA ARG A 2 -15.15 1.80 0.09
C ARG A 2 -14.82 2.83 -0.99
N PHE A 3 -13.67 2.70 -1.65
CA PHE A 3 -13.22 3.56 -2.73
C PHE A 3 -12.72 2.72 -3.91
N ASP A 4 -12.46 3.37 -5.05
CA ASP A 4 -11.86 2.74 -6.21
C ASP A 4 -10.34 3.00 -6.20
N PRO A 5 -9.49 1.97 -6.03
CA PRO A 5 -8.04 2.12 -6.02
C PRO A 5 -7.45 2.65 -7.33
N ALA A 6 -8.08 2.37 -8.48
CA ALA A 6 -7.61 2.88 -9.75
C ALA A 6 -7.88 4.37 -9.92
N LEU A 7 -9.05 4.83 -9.50
CA LEU A 7 -9.34 6.25 -9.47
C LEU A 7 -8.45 6.99 -8.46
N ALA A 8 -8.23 6.41 -7.27
CA ALA A 8 -7.34 6.98 -6.28
C ALA A 8 -5.87 7.03 -6.75
N ALA A 9 -5.39 6.00 -7.46
CA ALA A 9 -4.08 5.99 -8.08
C ALA A 9 -3.93 7.15 -9.07
N GLN A 10 -4.88 7.33 -9.97
CA GLN A 10 -4.85 8.42 -10.95
C GLN A 10 -4.80 9.79 -10.26
N GLU A 11 -5.68 10.03 -9.28
CA GLU A 11 -5.74 11.30 -8.55
C GLU A 11 -4.42 11.60 -7.82
N ALA A 12 -3.87 10.61 -7.12
CA ALA A 12 -2.59 10.74 -6.40
C ALA A 12 -1.41 10.94 -7.35
N PHE A 13 -1.41 10.28 -8.51
CA PHE A 13 -0.36 10.43 -9.52
C PHE A 13 -0.34 11.84 -10.11
N HIS A 14 -1.51 12.42 -10.41
CA HIS A 14 -1.59 13.82 -10.86
C HIS A 14 -1.04 14.81 -9.82
N GLN A 15 -1.27 14.55 -8.53
CA GLN A 15 -0.76 15.42 -7.46
C GLN A 15 0.76 15.27 -7.26
N ALA A 16 1.33 14.11 -7.63
CA ALA A 16 2.76 13.82 -7.49
C ALA A 16 3.67 14.62 -8.43
N GLU A 17 3.15 15.28 -9.47
CA GLU A 17 3.95 16.07 -10.42
C GLU A 17 4.84 17.09 -9.71
N ALA A 18 4.26 17.83 -8.75
CA ALA A 18 4.99 18.83 -7.98
C ALA A 18 6.04 18.23 -7.04
N GLU A 19 5.91 16.94 -6.68
CA GLU A 19 6.78 16.24 -5.73
C GLU A 19 7.99 15.59 -6.42
N LEU A 20 7.83 15.15 -7.67
CA LEU A 20 8.83 14.39 -8.41
C LEU A 20 9.80 15.22 -9.23
N GLY A 21 9.45 16.48 -9.55
CA GLY A 21 10.33 17.41 -10.25
C GLY A 21 10.96 16.81 -11.51
N PRO A 22 12.29 16.66 -11.59
CA PRO A 22 12.98 16.20 -12.80
C PRO A 22 12.70 14.74 -13.17
N ASP A 23 12.27 13.90 -12.23
CA ASP A 23 11.93 12.50 -12.52
C ASP A 23 10.45 12.33 -12.91
N TRP A 24 9.67 13.41 -13.03
CA TRP A 24 8.25 13.36 -13.41
C TRP A 24 8.03 12.69 -14.77
N ASP A 25 8.78 13.09 -15.80
CA ASP A 25 8.65 12.49 -17.15
C ASP A 25 8.90 10.98 -17.12
N THR A 26 9.87 10.54 -16.31
CA THR A 26 10.16 9.11 -16.11
C THR A 26 8.98 8.40 -15.42
N ALA A 27 8.37 9.03 -14.42
CA ALA A 27 7.20 8.48 -13.75
C ALA A 27 6.02 8.33 -14.72
N VAL A 28 5.80 9.30 -15.61
CA VAL A 28 4.72 9.27 -16.61
C VAL A 28 4.93 8.15 -17.62
N GLU A 29 6.16 7.96 -18.11
CA GLU A 29 6.47 6.85 -19.03
C GLU A 29 6.24 5.48 -18.38
N LEU A 30 6.66 5.32 -17.12
CA LEU A 30 6.45 4.09 -16.36
C LEU A 30 4.97 3.85 -16.07
N GLU A 31 4.22 4.87 -15.63
CA GLU A 31 2.78 4.76 -15.38
C GLU A 31 2.02 4.40 -16.66
N GLY A 32 2.32 5.06 -17.78
CA GLY A 32 1.68 4.75 -19.06
C GLY A 32 1.99 3.33 -19.53
N THR A 33 3.21 2.84 -19.29
CA THR A 33 3.59 1.46 -19.59
C THR A 33 2.83 0.48 -18.69
N PHE A 34 2.74 0.78 -17.40
CA PHE A 34 2.02 -0.02 -16.41
C PHE A 34 0.52 -0.13 -16.74
N SER A 35 -0.14 0.98 -17.05
CA SER A 35 -1.59 1.04 -17.28
C SER A 35 -2.04 0.49 -18.64
N SER A 36 -1.15 0.49 -19.65
CA SER A 36 -1.49 0.06 -21.01
C SER A 36 -1.00 -1.35 -21.38
N ASN A 37 -0.31 -2.04 -20.47
CA ASN A 37 0.24 -3.38 -20.70
C ASN A 37 -0.22 -4.37 -19.62
N ALA A 38 0.14 -5.64 -19.77
CA ALA A 38 -0.12 -6.69 -18.80
C ALA A 38 1.10 -7.62 -18.66
N GLY A 39 1.11 -8.44 -17.62
CA GLY A 39 2.15 -9.44 -17.41
C GLY A 39 3.53 -8.81 -17.20
N ARG A 40 4.58 -9.36 -17.84
CA ARG A 40 5.97 -8.96 -17.56
C ARG A 40 6.22 -7.46 -17.76
N THR A 41 5.71 -6.88 -18.85
CA THR A 41 5.95 -5.46 -19.16
C THR A 41 5.31 -4.53 -18.13
N ALA A 42 4.06 -4.82 -17.72
CA ALA A 42 3.41 -4.06 -16.65
C ALA A 42 4.14 -4.22 -15.32
N ARG A 43 4.59 -5.45 -15.01
CA ARG A 43 5.37 -5.74 -13.81
C ARG A 43 6.69 -4.98 -13.75
N GLU A 44 7.45 -4.96 -14.84
CA GLU A 44 8.73 -4.21 -14.91
C GLU A 44 8.50 -2.70 -14.70
N ALA A 45 7.42 -2.16 -15.28
CA ALA A 45 7.04 -0.77 -15.06
C ALA A 45 6.63 -0.47 -13.61
N TYR A 46 5.84 -1.36 -13.00
CA TYR A 46 5.47 -1.31 -11.59
C TYR A 46 6.72 -1.33 -10.68
N GLU A 47 7.65 -2.25 -10.92
CA GLU A 47 8.90 -2.33 -10.18
C GLU A 47 9.74 -1.04 -10.35
N GLY A 48 9.73 -0.45 -11.55
CA GLY A 48 10.33 0.86 -11.82
C GLY A 48 9.72 2.01 -11.01
N LEU A 49 8.38 2.06 -10.91
CA LEU A 49 7.67 3.06 -10.09
C LEU A 49 8.02 2.92 -8.61
N LEU A 50 8.09 1.69 -8.09
CA LEU A 50 8.52 1.44 -6.72
C LEU A 50 9.98 1.85 -6.46
N ALA A 51 10.88 1.58 -7.42
CA ALA A 51 12.27 2.00 -7.31
C ALA A 51 12.39 3.54 -7.33
N LEU A 52 11.59 4.23 -8.13
CA LEU A 52 11.52 5.68 -8.13
C LEU A 52 11.02 6.21 -6.78
N ALA A 53 10.00 5.58 -6.19
CA ALA A 53 9.42 5.99 -4.91
C ALA A 53 10.45 5.94 -3.77
N GLN A 54 11.42 5.02 -3.81
CA GLN A 54 12.50 4.97 -2.83
C GLN A 54 13.39 6.22 -2.85
N ARG A 55 13.53 6.88 -4.01
CA ARG A 55 14.28 8.15 -4.14
C ARG A 55 13.51 9.35 -3.60
N TYR A 56 12.19 9.23 -3.48
CA TYR A 56 11.27 10.29 -3.07
C TYR A 56 10.44 9.89 -1.83
N PRO A 57 11.09 9.61 -0.68
CA PRO A 57 10.39 9.10 0.49
C PRO A 57 9.46 10.13 1.16
N ASN A 58 9.48 11.39 0.72
CA ASN A 58 8.63 12.48 1.20
C ASN A 58 7.65 12.98 0.12
N ALA A 59 7.59 12.34 -1.06
CA ALA A 59 6.59 12.63 -2.08
C ALA A 59 5.28 11.92 -1.69
N HIS A 60 4.45 12.57 -0.89
CA HIS A 60 3.29 11.96 -0.26
C HIS A 60 2.31 11.39 -1.28
N SER A 61 1.95 12.17 -2.27
CA SER A 61 1.04 11.78 -3.34
C SER A 61 1.63 10.62 -4.14
N PHE A 62 2.94 10.64 -4.42
CA PHE A 62 3.59 9.54 -5.13
C PHE A 62 3.67 8.24 -4.31
N GLN A 63 3.89 8.33 -3.00
CA GLN A 63 3.88 7.17 -2.11
C GLN A 63 2.46 6.57 -2.03
N ALA A 64 1.42 7.40 -1.93
CA ALA A 64 0.03 6.94 -1.94
C ALA A 64 -0.30 6.25 -3.28
N PHE A 65 0.09 6.85 -4.40
CA PHE A 65 0.00 6.23 -5.73
C PHE A 65 0.63 4.82 -5.76
N CYS A 66 1.84 4.66 -5.24
CA CYS A 66 2.52 3.36 -5.20
C CYS A 66 1.77 2.30 -4.37
N ILE A 67 1.07 2.72 -3.32
CA ILE A 67 0.21 1.83 -2.53
C ILE A 67 -1.00 1.39 -3.35
N TYR A 68 -1.68 2.33 -4.03
CA TYR A 68 -2.86 2.02 -4.83
C TYR A 68 -2.55 1.07 -6.00
N ILE A 69 -1.47 1.29 -6.74
CA ILE A 69 -1.08 0.39 -7.84
C ILE A 69 -0.60 -0.98 -7.32
N THR A 70 -0.06 -1.04 -6.10
CA THR A 70 0.28 -2.33 -5.47
C THR A 70 -0.97 -3.15 -5.19
N TRP A 71 -2.08 -2.51 -4.81
CA TRP A 71 -3.36 -3.21 -4.70
C TRP A 71 -3.87 -3.70 -6.05
N GLN A 72 -3.71 -2.92 -7.12
CA GLN A 72 -4.05 -3.39 -8.47
C GLN A 72 -3.24 -4.63 -8.86
N GLN A 73 -1.95 -4.69 -8.51
CA GLN A 73 -1.12 -5.88 -8.72
C GLN A 73 -1.62 -7.09 -7.91
N VAL A 74 -2.07 -6.90 -6.66
CA VAL A 74 -2.74 -7.98 -5.90
C VAL A 74 -3.96 -8.54 -6.64
N THR A 75 -4.75 -7.66 -7.29
CA THR A 75 -5.95 -8.09 -8.03
C THR A 75 -5.63 -8.76 -9.36
N GLU A 76 -4.49 -8.43 -9.98
CA GLU A 76 -4.01 -9.08 -11.20
C GLU A 76 -3.34 -10.43 -10.91
N GLU A 77 -2.42 -10.46 -9.94
CA GLU A 77 -1.69 -11.63 -9.50
C GLU A 77 -1.75 -11.73 -7.97
N THR A 78 -2.65 -12.56 -7.46
CA THR A 78 -2.90 -12.69 -6.01
C THR A 78 -1.84 -13.57 -5.33
N ILE A 79 -0.61 -13.04 -5.21
CA ILE A 79 0.54 -13.69 -4.57
C ILE A 79 0.98 -12.95 -3.30
N ALA A 80 1.54 -13.69 -2.34
CA ALA A 80 1.98 -13.17 -1.05
C ALA A 80 2.93 -11.95 -1.17
N GLN A 81 3.81 -11.95 -2.16
CA GLN A 81 4.79 -10.88 -2.37
C GLN A 81 4.14 -9.49 -2.52
N HIS A 82 3.02 -9.38 -3.24
CA HIS A 82 2.36 -8.09 -3.43
C HIS A 82 1.70 -7.60 -2.14
N PHE A 83 1.14 -8.51 -1.35
CA PHE A 83 0.61 -8.18 -0.04
C PHE A 83 1.70 -7.72 0.94
N GLU A 84 2.85 -8.41 0.99
CA GLU A 84 3.99 -8.02 1.83
C GLU A 84 4.55 -6.66 1.44
N THR A 85 4.66 -6.38 0.14
CA THR A 85 5.06 -5.06 -0.36
C THR A 85 4.04 -4.00 0.06
N GLY A 86 2.74 -4.27 -0.11
CA GLY A 86 1.66 -3.37 0.29
C GLY A 86 1.71 -3.02 1.78
N VAL A 87 1.90 -4.01 2.66
CA VAL A 87 2.09 -3.80 4.11
C VAL A 87 3.23 -2.83 4.39
N LYS A 88 4.42 -3.07 3.82
CA LYS A 88 5.61 -2.24 4.05
C LYS A 88 5.42 -0.80 3.56
N LEU A 89 4.79 -0.63 2.40
CA LEU A 89 4.49 0.68 1.85
C LEU A 89 3.50 1.44 2.76
N CYS A 90 2.42 0.79 3.19
CA CYS A 90 1.47 1.37 4.13
C CYS A 90 2.12 1.75 5.46
N GLU A 91 2.96 0.89 6.05
CA GLU A 91 3.65 1.20 7.32
C GLU A 91 4.52 2.46 7.19
N ALA A 92 5.35 2.53 6.14
CA ALA A 92 6.17 3.70 5.86
C ALA A 92 5.30 4.95 5.60
N TYR A 93 4.20 4.77 4.86
CA TYR A 93 3.21 5.80 4.61
C TYR A 93 2.29 6.09 5.79
N LEU A 94 2.30 5.40 6.92
CA LEU A 94 1.46 5.81 8.07
C LEU A 94 2.30 6.51 9.13
N VAL A 95 3.59 6.21 9.22
CA VAL A 95 4.51 6.81 10.20
C VAL A 95 4.74 8.33 10.00
N LYS A 96 4.87 8.83 8.76
CA LYS A 96 5.25 10.24 8.47
C LYS A 96 4.06 11.22 8.38
N ARG A 97 3.59 11.76 9.49
CA ARG A 97 2.32 12.55 9.55
C ARG A 97 2.25 13.88 8.78
N GLU A 98 3.33 14.34 8.15
CA GLU A 98 3.40 15.67 7.54
C GLU A 98 2.84 15.63 6.09
N ALA A 99 2.18 16.71 5.65
CA ALA A 99 1.71 16.97 4.27
C ALA A 99 0.77 15.93 3.59
N ARG A 100 0.07 15.07 4.35
CA ARG A 100 -0.97 14.16 3.82
C ARG A 100 -2.36 14.75 3.92
N THR A 101 -3.26 14.37 3.01
CA THR A 101 -4.69 14.65 3.18
C THR A 101 -5.33 13.61 4.10
N GLU A 102 -6.37 13.99 4.85
CA GLU A 102 -7.14 13.05 5.70
C GLU A 102 -7.73 11.90 4.87
N ARG A 103 -8.17 12.19 3.64
CA ARG A 103 -8.71 11.22 2.70
C ARG A 103 -7.69 10.13 2.32
N ASP A 104 -6.45 10.51 2.02
CA ASP A 104 -5.41 9.53 1.65
C ASP A 104 -5.08 8.62 2.84
N VAL A 105 -5.09 9.16 4.06
CA VAL A 105 -4.86 8.38 5.28
C VAL A 105 -5.96 7.33 5.44
N GLU A 106 -7.24 7.71 5.36
CA GLU A 106 -8.36 6.77 5.48
C GLU A 106 -8.32 5.65 4.43
N GLN A 107 -8.00 6.01 3.18
CA GLN A 107 -7.90 5.04 2.08
C GLN A 107 -6.71 4.10 2.23
N VAL A 108 -5.56 4.61 2.67
CA VAL A 108 -4.36 3.79 2.92
C VAL A 108 -4.55 2.89 4.13
N GLU A 109 -5.25 3.33 5.17
CA GLU A 109 -5.61 2.48 6.32
C GLU A 109 -6.53 1.33 5.90
N GLU A 110 -7.53 1.58 5.03
CA GLU A 110 -8.39 0.51 4.50
C GLU A 110 -7.58 -0.50 3.66
N LEU A 111 -6.64 -0.02 2.83
CA LEU A 111 -5.74 -0.90 2.08
C LEU A 111 -4.78 -1.66 2.98
N TYR A 112 -4.27 -1.04 4.02
CA TYR A 112 -3.40 -1.70 4.99
C TYR A 112 -4.08 -2.90 5.64
N GLY A 113 -5.34 -2.73 6.08
CA GLY A 113 -6.16 -3.83 6.58
C GLY A 113 -6.35 -4.93 5.53
N SER A 114 -6.64 -4.54 4.28
CA SER A 114 -6.83 -5.48 3.17
C SER A 114 -5.55 -6.26 2.84
N PHE A 115 -4.38 -5.62 2.88
CA PHE A 115 -3.11 -6.29 2.65
C PHE A 115 -2.79 -7.31 3.74
N ARG A 116 -3.03 -6.94 5.00
CA ARG A 116 -2.84 -7.83 6.15
C ARG A 116 -3.79 -9.02 6.11
N ALA A 117 -5.06 -8.80 5.76
CA ALA A 117 -6.04 -9.87 5.57
C ALA A 117 -5.59 -10.88 4.50
N GLY A 118 -5.06 -10.39 3.37
CA GLY A 118 -4.50 -11.25 2.32
C GLY A 118 -3.32 -12.12 2.76
N LEU A 119 -2.61 -11.73 3.82
CA LEU A 119 -1.54 -12.52 4.44
C LEU A 119 -2.03 -13.42 5.60
N GLY A 120 -3.32 -13.39 5.93
CA GLY A 120 -3.84 -14.06 7.13
C GLY A 120 -3.37 -13.43 8.45
N LEU A 121 -2.99 -12.14 8.41
CA LEU A 121 -2.56 -11.35 9.58
C LEU A 121 -3.71 -10.55 10.21
N GLU A 122 -4.95 -10.85 9.81
CA GLU A 122 -6.14 -10.48 10.57
C GLU A 122 -6.01 -11.06 11.98
N GLU A 123 -6.32 -10.25 12.98
CA GLU A 123 -6.13 -10.53 14.40
C GLU A 123 -6.71 -11.89 14.80
N GLN A 124 -5.89 -12.94 14.71
CA GLN A 124 -5.97 -14.01 15.69
C GLN A 124 -5.39 -13.43 16.98
N ASP A 125 -6.31 -13.18 17.91
CA ASP A 125 -6.12 -13.19 19.37
C ASP A 125 -6.24 -11.86 20.17
N GLU A 126 -7.43 -11.24 20.14
CA GLU A 126 -8.05 -10.78 21.41
C GLU A 126 -8.46 -11.99 22.32
N LEU A 127 -8.45 -13.22 21.79
CA LEU A 127 -8.81 -14.47 22.50
C LEU A 127 -7.67 -15.18 23.28
N GLN A 128 -6.39 -14.80 23.13
CA GLN A 128 -5.31 -15.35 23.97
C GLN A 128 -5.10 -14.62 25.30
N LEU A 129 -5.74 -13.47 25.53
CA LEU A 129 -5.68 -12.77 26.82
C LEU A 129 -6.67 -13.32 27.86
N GLU A 130 -7.72 -14.05 27.44
CA GLU A 130 -8.68 -14.66 28.37
C GLU A 130 -8.31 -16.10 28.80
N TYR A 131 -7.45 -16.80 28.07
CA TYR A 131 -6.99 -18.15 28.47
C TYR A 131 -5.88 -18.17 29.53
N LYS A 132 -5.58 -17.03 30.16
CA LYS A 132 -4.68 -16.93 31.33
C LYS A 132 -5.38 -16.42 32.59
N ARG A 133 -6.71 -16.53 32.65
CA ARG A 133 -7.50 -16.23 33.86
C ARG A 133 -8.32 -17.38 34.43
N ASP A 134 -8.20 -18.57 33.85
CA ASP A 134 -8.86 -19.79 34.37
C ASP A 134 -7.83 -20.85 34.79
N THR A 135 -6.94 -20.48 35.70
CA THR A 135 -6.30 -21.47 36.58
C THR A 135 -7.04 -21.43 37.91
N PRO A 136 -7.85 -22.46 38.23
CA PRO A 136 -8.65 -22.46 39.45
C PRO A 136 -7.75 -22.44 40.69
N LYS A 137 -8.08 -21.56 41.65
CA LYS A 137 -7.61 -21.67 43.03
C LYS A 137 -8.25 -22.90 43.68
N GLY A 138 -7.49 -23.99 43.76
CA GLY A 138 -7.70 -25.08 44.71
C GLY A 138 -6.30 -25.52 45.15
N GLY A 139 -5.94 -25.63 46.42
CA GLY A 139 -6.73 -26.06 47.56
C GLY A 139 -6.07 -27.34 48.07
N ASP A 140 -5.08 -27.18 48.96
CA ASP A 140 -4.79 -28.04 50.12
C ASP A 140 -3.95 -27.22 51.12
#